data_AF-A0A945E6S4-F1
#
_entry.id   AF-A0A945E6S4-F1
#
_cell.length_a   1.000
_cell.length_b   1.000
_cell.length_c   1.000
_cell.angle_alpha   90.00
_cell.angle_beta   90.00
_cell.angle_gamma   90.00
#
_symmetry.space_group_name_H-M   'P 1'
#
loop_
_entity.id
_entity.type
_entity.pdbx_description
1 polymer ?
#
loop_
_entity_poly.entity_id
_entity_poly.type
_entity_poly.pdbx_seq_one_letter_code
_entity_poly.pdbx_strand_id
1 'polypeptide(L)'
;GAVTHGFGPHPAEAIRAHDERVRRAIEAGDEPESEDGEGSGDRDFVPDVVTTDGDVITGVGFTFEALHTPGHISNHLCFALREEATLFTGDHVMGWSTSVVPAPDGDLNDYLENLERLLDRPETTYRPTHGPAITDPIPYVTALIEHRRMRERQIVDSLADGPRAITSIVEGLYVDIDPKLHKAAGASVYAHLLALSRSGRVESLAAGDESDWKADWRLA
;
A
#
# COMPACT_ATOMS: atom_id res chain seq x y z
N GLY A 1 -10.07 -25.53 -13.24
CA GLY A 1 -10.99 -24.42 -12.93
C GLY A 1 -11.07 -23.52 -14.15
N ALA A 2 -11.53 -22.28 -13.98
CA ALA A 2 -11.27 -21.23 -14.98
C ALA A 2 -9.76 -20.94 -15.05
N VAL A 3 -9.27 -20.44 -16.19
CA VAL A 3 -7.87 -20.02 -16.37
C VAL A 3 -7.61 -18.77 -15.52
N THR A 4 -6.63 -18.85 -14.63
CA THR A 4 -6.21 -17.74 -13.77
C THR A 4 -5.20 -16.84 -14.49
N HIS A 5 -5.43 -15.55 -14.42
CA HIS A 5 -4.52 -14.51 -14.92
C HIS A 5 -4.09 -13.68 -13.72
N GLY A 6 -2.79 -13.43 -13.58
CA GLY A 6 -2.29 -12.71 -12.42
C GLY A 6 -0.81 -12.41 -12.50
N PHE A 7 -0.32 -11.64 -11.54
CA PHE A 7 1.10 -11.36 -11.40
C PHE A 7 1.78 -12.53 -10.69
N GLY A 8 2.97 -12.93 -11.15
CA GLY A 8 3.74 -13.94 -10.43
C GLY A 8 5.07 -14.31 -11.09
N PRO A 9 5.97 -14.96 -10.33
CA PRO A 9 5.94 -15.13 -8.86
C PRO A 9 6.32 -13.83 -8.12
N HIS A 10 5.98 -13.73 -6.83
CA HIS A 10 6.40 -12.59 -5.99
C HIS A 10 7.93 -12.38 -6.04
N PRO A 11 8.43 -11.14 -6.06
CA PRO A 11 9.86 -10.88 -5.99
C PRO A 11 10.48 -11.47 -4.72
N ALA A 12 11.59 -12.19 -4.86
CA ALA A 12 12.24 -12.87 -3.73
C ALA A 12 12.67 -11.90 -2.60
N GLU A 13 12.87 -10.62 -2.90
CA GLU A 13 13.17 -9.57 -1.93
C GLU A 13 11.97 -9.22 -1.03
N ALA A 14 10.78 -9.13 -1.60
CA ALA A 14 9.55 -8.88 -0.85
C ALA A 14 9.25 -10.03 0.13
N ILE A 15 9.46 -11.27 -0.33
CA ILE A 15 9.36 -12.49 0.48
C ILE A 15 10.33 -12.43 1.67
N ARG A 16 11.62 -12.13 1.42
CA ARG A 16 12.64 -12.04 2.48
C ARG A 16 12.33 -10.95 3.49
N ALA A 17 11.92 -9.76 3.03
CA ALA A 17 11.59 -8.67 3.92
C ALA A 17 10.39 -9.03 4.81
N HIS A 18 9.36 -9.69 4.26
CA HIS A 18 8.22 -10.22 5.03
C HIS A 18 8.68 -11.22 6.09
N ASP A 19 9.47 -12.21 5.71
CA ASP A 19 9.94 -13.23 6.66
C ASP A 19 10.77 -12.62 7.79
N GLU A 20 11.56 -11.59 7.48
CA GLU A 20 12.29 -10.84 8.47
C GLU A 20 11.38 -10.06 9.43
N ARG A 21 10.27 -9.48 8.96
CA ARG A 21 9.27 -8.82 9.82
C ARG A 21 8.54 -9.80 10.73
N VAL A 22 8.06 -10.92 10.19
CA VAL A 22 7.37 -11.95 10.98
C VAL A 22 8.29 -12.49 12.06
N ARG A 23 9.55 -12.77 11.70
CA ARG A 23 10.59 -13.17 12.66
C ARG A 23 10.78 -12.12 13.76
N ARG A 24 10.95 -10.84 13.41
CA ARG A 24 11.15 -9.75 14.38
C ARG A 24 9.93 -9.53 15.29
N ALA A 25 8.71 -9.69 14.79
CA ALA A 25 7.48 -9.61 15.57
C ALA A 25 7.41 -10.75 16.61
N ILE A 26 7.69 -11.99 16.18
CA ILE A 26 7.77 -13.16 17.06
C ILE A 26 8.86 -12.98 18.14
N GLU A 27 10.05 -12.50 17.76
CA GLU A 27 11.17 -12.27 18.68
C GLU A 27 10.87 -11.16 19.71
N ALA A 28 10.04 -10.18 19.38
CA ALA A 28 9.64 -9.09 20.26
C ALA A 28 8.47 -9.42 21.19
N GLY A 29 7.82 -10.59 21.03
CA GLY A 29 6.61 -10.95 21.78
C GLY A 29 5.37 -10.16 21.37
N ASP A 30 5.43 -9.46 20.24
CA ASP A 30 4.31 -8.76 19.65
C ASP A 30 3.51 -9.75 18.81
N GLU A 31 2.18 -9.74 18.95
CA GLU A 31 1.32 -10.55 18.08
C GLU A 31 1.59 -10.17 16.60
N PRO A 32 1.65 -11.17 15.69
CA PRO A 32 1.80 -10.94 14.25
C PRO A 32 0.67 -10.03 13.76
N GLU A 33 0.75 -9.58 12.51
CA GLU A 33 -0.20 -8.65 11.87
C GLU A 33 -1.68 -8.88 12.27
N SER A 34 -2.50 -7.84 12.12
CA SER A 34 -3.95 -7.91 12.34
C SER A 34 -4.53 -9.24 11.82
N GLU A 35 -5.45 -9.83 12.60
CA GLU A 35 -6.09 -11.12 12.29
C GLU A 35 -6.83 -11.16 10.93
N ASP A 36 -6.85 -10.08 10.16
CA ASP A 36 -7.47 -10.03 8.83
C ASP A 36 -6.63 -10.73 7.75
N GLY A 37 -5.35 -11.00 7.97
CA GLY A 37 -4.55 -11.89 7.12
C GLY A 37 -4.22 -11.35 5.72
N GLU A 38 -4.55 -10.10 5.41
CA GLU A 38 -4.31 -9.47 4.10
C GLU A 38 -2.82 -9.37 3.73
N GLY A 39 -1.92 -9.32 4.72
CA GLY A 39 -0.46 -9.37 4.51
C GLY A 39 0.12 -10.78 4.36
N SER A 40 -0.66 -11.82 4.67
CA SER A 40 -0.21 -13.23 4.68
C SER A 40 -0.41 -13.96 3.34
N GLY A 41 -0.64 -13.20 2.26
CA GLY A 41 -1.04 -13.69 0.94
C GLY A 41 -0.30 -14.94 0.45
N ASP A 42 -0.99 -15.74 -0.37
CA ASP A 42 -0.45 -16.97 -0.94
C ASP A 42 0.79 -16.70 -1.80
N ARG A 43 1.97 -16.95 -1.23
CA ARG A 43 3.27 -16.70 -1.88
C ARG A 43 3.65 -17.76 -2.89
N ASP A 44 2.99 -18.91 -2.83
CA ASP A 44 3.19 -20.02 -3.76
C ASP A 44 2.21 -19.93 -4.93
N PHE A 45 1.35 -18.89 -4.97
CA PHE A 45 0.46 -18.65 -6.08
C PHE A 45 1.24 -18.46 -7.38
N VAL A 46 0.97 -19.36 -8.32
CA VAL A 46 1.45 -19.28 -9.70
C VAL A 46 0.21 -19.28 -10.61
N PRO A 47 -0.05 -18.18 -11.34
CA PRO A 47 -1.20 -18.13 -12.24
C PRO A 47 -0.97 -19.05 -13.44
N ASP A 48 -2.06 -19.53 -14.05
CA ASP A 48 -2.01 -20.27 -15.32
C ASP A 48 -1.40 -19.40 -16.43
N VAL A 49 -1.67 -18.09 -16.40
CA VAL A 49 -1.13 -17.08 -17.30
C VAL A 49 -0.57 -15.92 -16.48
N VAL A 50 0.75 -15.70 -16.57
CA VAL A 50 1.40 -14.53 -15.98
C VAL A 50 0.99 -13.29 -16.78
N THR A 51 0.55 -12.26 -16.07
CA THR A 51 0.08 -10.99 -16.61
C THR A 51 0.97 -9.86 -16.11
N THR A 52 1.27 -8.92 -17.00
CA THR A 52 2.07 -7.71 -16.77
C THR A 52 1.28 -6.45 -17.13
N ASP A 53 1.86 -5.27 -16.84
CA ASP A 53 1.21 -4.00 -17.15
C ASP A 53 0.90 -3.86 -18.66
N GLY A 54 -0.34 -3.50 -18.99
CA GLY A 54 -0.82 -3.29 -20.35
C GLY A 54 -1.23 -4.56 -21.10
N ASP A 55 -1.07 -5.74 -20.52
CA ASP A 55 -1.53 -6.99 -21.14
C ASP A 55 -3.05 -6.97 -21.38
N VAL A 56 -3.48 -7.51 -22.52
CA VAL A 56 -4.88 -7.54 -22.92
C VAL A 56 -5.40 -8.98 -22.94
N ILE A 57 -6.43 -9.24 -22.14
CA ILE A 57 -7.10 -10.53 -22.01
C ILE A 57 -8.46 -10.42 -22.69
N THR A 58 -8.65 -11.19 -23.77
CA THR A 58 -9.87 -11.14 -24.59
C THR A 58 -10.67 -12.42 -24.51
N GLY A 59 -11.99 -12.30 -24.54
CA GLY A 59 -12.90 -13.41 -24.73
C GLY A 59 -14.17 -13.00 -25.45
N VAL A 60 -15.15 -13.91 -25.51
CA VAL A 60 -16.45 -13.58 -26.12
C VAL A 60 -17.17 -12.57 -25.24
N GLY A 61 -17.25 -11.32 -25.70
CA GLY A 61 -18.00 -10.24 -25.04
C GLY A 61 -17.24 -9.49 -23.94
N PHE A 62 -15.92 -9.70 -23.80
CA PHE A 62 -15.11 -8.93 -22.86
C PHE A 62 -13.69 -8.68 -23.38
N THR A 63 -13.15 -7.53 -22.98
CA THR A 63 -11.76 -7.15 -23.18
C THR A 63 -11.26 -6.51 -21.89
N PHE A 64 -10.38 -7.23 -21.18
CA PHE A 64 -9.69 -6.72 -20.01
C PHE A 64 -8.30 -6.22 -20.38
N GLU A 65 -7.93 -5.04 -19.91
CA GLU A 65 -6.55 -4.55 -19.86
C GLU A 65 -6.06 -4.65 -18.42
N ALA A 66 -4.90 -5.25 -18.22
CA ALA A 66 -4.26 -5.33 -16.92
C ALA A 66 -3.44 -4.06 -16.64
N LEU A 67 -3.53 -3.54 -15.42
CA LEU A 67 -2.74 -2.42 -14.94
C LEU A 67 -1.99 -2.88 -13.70
N HIS A 68 -0.67 -2.98 -13.77
CA HIS A 68 0.17 -3.28 -12.61
C HIS A 68 0.20 -2.04 -11.73
N THR A 69 -0.46 -2.11 -10.58
CA THR A 69 -0.71 -1.00 -9.66
C THR A 69 -0.10 -1.29 -8.29
N PRO A 70 1.24 -1.48 -8.21
CA PRO A 70 1.91 -1.72 -6.95
C PRO A 70 1.64 -0.57 -5.98
N GLY A 71 1.68 -0.89 -4.69
CA GLY A 71 1.46 0.10 -3.64
C GLY A 71 0.85 -0.52 -2.41
N HIS A 72 -0.36 -1.08 -2.52
CA HIS A 72 -0.93 -1.91 -1.45
C HIS A 72 -0.06 -3.15 -1.22
N ILE A 73 0.22 -3.88 -2.28
CA ILE A 73 1.18 -5.00 -2.33
C ILE A 73 1.96 -4.91 -3.64
N SER A 74 3.18 -5.45 -3.68
CA SER A 74 4.10 -5.29 -4.81
C SER A 74 3.60 -5.89 -6.13
N ASN A 75 2.70 -6.86 -6.07
CA ASN A 75 2.15 -7.58 -7.22
C ASN A 75 0.70 -7.20 -7.56
N HIS A 76 0.16 -6.12 -6.99
CA HIS A 76 -1.25 -5.75 -7.17
C HIS A 76 -1.57 -5.41 -8.65
N LEU A 77 -2.69 -5.92 -9.16
CA LEU A 77 -3.21 -5.63 -10.50
C LEU A 77 -4.62 -5.04 -10.40
N CYS A 78 -4.87 -3.96 -11.14
CA CYS A 78 -6.21 -3.56 -11.52
C CYS A 78 -6.55 -4.13 -12.91
N PHE A 79 -7.83 -4.29 -13.21
CA PHE A 79 -8.29 -4.73 -14.53
C PHE A 79 -9.35 -3.78 -15.10
N ALA A 80 -9.08 -3.20 -16.26
CA ALA A 80 -10.01 -2.33 -16.97
C ALA A 80 -10.85 -3.13 -17.96
N LEU A 81 -12.17 -3.18 -17.75
CA LEU A 81 -13.14 -3.73 -18.68
C LEU A 81 -13.58 -2.65 -19.67
N ARG A 82 -13.14 -2.79 -20.93
CA ARG A 82 -13.35 -1.77 -21.95
C ARG A 82 -14.82 -1.56 -22.29
N GLU A 83 -15.59 -2.64 -22.39
CA GLU A 83 -16.99 -2.61 -22.78
C GLU A 83 -17.88 -1.83 -21.80
N GLU A 84 -17.48 -1.74 -20.53
CA GLU A 84 -18.21 -1.03 -19.48
C GLU A 84 -17.53 0.27 -19.02
N ALA A 85 -16.38 0.63 -19.60
CA ALA A 85 -15.52 1.71 -19.10
C ALA A 85 -15.34 1.62 -17.57
N THR A 86 -15.09 0.41 -17.07
CA THR A 86 -15.05 0.08 -15.64
C THR A 86 -13.68 -0.43 -15.25
N LEU A 87 -13.12 0.08 -14.14
CA LEU A 87 -11.89 -0.42 -13.55
C LEU A 87 -12.20 -1.25 -12.31
N PHE A 88 -11.78 -2.51 -12.31
CA PHE A 88 -11.76 -3.33 -11.11
C PHE A 88 -10.48 -2.99 -10.34
N THR A 89 -10.62 -2.28 -9.23
CA THR A 89 -9.51 -1.62 -8.54
C THR A 89 -8.87 -2.46 -7.44
N GLY A 90 -9.44 -3.63 -7.13
CA GLY A 90 -9.00 -4.42 -6.00
C GLY A 90 -8.98 -3.59 -4.73
N ASP A 91 -7.83 -3.63 -4.04
CA ASP A 91 -7.56 -2.83 -2.84
C ASP A 91 -6.68 -1.63 -3.12
N HIS A 92 -6.40 -1.33 -4.39
CA HIS A 92 -5.70 -0.09 -4.77
C HIS A 92 -6.58 1.16 -4.58
N VAL A 93 -7.89 1.03 -4.81
CA VAL A 93 -8.89 2.05 -4.46
C VAL A 93 -10.09 1.32 -3.88
N MET A 94 -10.44 1.59 -2.62
CA MET A 94 -11.64 1.04 -1.97
C MET A 94 -12.78 2.06 -1.95
N GLY A 95 -14.03 1.60 -1.85
CA GLY A 95 -15.22 2.45 -1.91
C GLY A 95 -15.63 3.11 -0.59
N TRP A 96 -14.92 2.83 0.50
CA TRP A 96 -15.33 3.25 1.87
C TRP A 96 -14.21 3.79 2.75
N SER A 97 -12.94 3.66 2.33
CA SER A 97 -11.78 4.04 3.13
C SER A 97 -10.51 4.09 2.25
N THR A 98 -9.42 4.59 2.82
CA THR A 98 -8.10 4.56 2.17
C THR A 98 -7.49 3.16 2.27
N SER A 99 -6.80 2.71 1.21
CA SER A 99 -6.08 1.44 1.18
C SER A 99 -4.98 1.37 2.22
N VAL A 100 -4.88 0.24 2.93
CA VAL A 100 -3.72 -0.05 3.77
C VAL A 100 -2.51 -0.20 2.85
N VAL A 101 -1.35 0.29 3.26
CA VAL A 101 -0.09 0.11 2.52
C VAL A 101 0.88 -0.59 3.47
N PRO A 102 0.78 -1.93 3.60
CA PRO A 102 1.57 -2.71 4.55
C PRO A 102 3.05 -2.71 4.14
N ALA A 103 3.83 -1.85 4.80
CA ALA A 103 5.26 -1.80 4.55
C ALA A 103 5.96 -3.08 5.01
N PRO A 104 7.03 -3.47 4.32
CA PRO A 104 7.71 -2.92 3.16
C PRO A 104 7.30 -3.60 1.85
N ASP A 105 6.35 -4.55 1.82
CA ASP A 105 5.86 -5.13 0.56
C ASP A 105 5.01 -4.10 -0.19
N GLY A 106 4.10 -3.45 0.53
CA GLY A 106 3.51 -2.20 0.09
C GLY A 106 4.52 -1.04 0.14
N ASP A 107 4.40 -0.16 -0.85
CA ASP A 107 5.21 1.06 -0.99
C ASP A 107 4.29 2.25 -1.25
N LEU A 108 4.45 3.33 -0.48
CA LEU A 108 3.57 4.48 -0.58
C LEU A 108 3.87 5.38 -1.78
N ASN A 109 5.13 5.41 -2.26
CA ASN A 109 5.49 6.10 -3.49
C ASN A 109 4.83 5.40 -4.69
N ASP A 110 4.94 4.06 -4.78
CA ASP A 110 4.29 3.27 -5.82
C ASP A 110 2.77 3.45 -5.78
N TYR A 111 2.18 3.43 -4.57
CA TYR A 111 0.76 3.67 -4.38
C TYR A 111 0.33 5.05 -4.90
N LEU A 112 1.06 6.11 -4.52
CA LEU A 112 0.75 7.48 -4.95
C LEU A 112 0.95 7.67 -6.46
N GLU A 113 2.03 7.15 -7.04
CA GLU A 113 2.29 7.20 -8.47
C GLU A 113 1.16 6.52 -9.26
N ASN A 114 0.70 5.37 -8.78
CA ASN A 114 -0.40 4.65 -9.43
C ASN A 114 -1.75 5.34 -9.24
N LEU A 115 -2.04 5.94 -8.07
CA LEU A 115 -3.23 6.80 -7.93
C LEU A 115 -3.18 7.99 -8.89
N GLU A 116 -2.02 8.60 -9.10
CA GLU A 116 -1.85 9.69 -10.07
C GLU A 116 -2.09 9.19 -11.50
N ARG A 117 -1.56 8.02 -11.86
CA ARG A 117 -1.83 7.37 -13.16
C ARG A 117 -3.32 7.13 -13.40
N LEU A 118 -4.10 6.87 -12.35
CA LEU A 118 -5.56 6.68 -12.45
C LEU A 118 -6.32 7.97 -12.80
N LEU A 119 -5.74 9.16 -12.61
CA LEU A 119 -6.41 10.42 -12.95
C LEU A 119 -6.54 10.66 -14.46
N ASP A 120 -5.65 10.07 -15.26
CA ASP A 120 -5.65 10.19 -16.72
C ASP A 120 -6.41 9.05 -17.42
N ARG A 121 -7.04 8.17 -16.64
CA ARG A 121 -7.75 6.99 -17.15
C ARG A 121 -9.16 7.31 -17.64
N PRO A 122 -9.65 6.63 -18.71
CA PRO A 122 -10.97 6.88 -19.27
C PRO A 122 -12.12 6.17 -18.53
N GLU A 123 -11.82 5.25 -17.61
CA GLU A 123 -12.85 4.52 -16.88
C GLU A 123 -13.68 5.45 -15.99
N THR A 124 -15.00 5.32 -16.07
CA THR A 124 -15.96 6.20 -15.37
C THR A 124 -16.54 5.55 -14.11
N THR A 125 -16.29 4.27 -13.91
CA THR A 125 -16.75 3.52 -12.73
C THR A 125 -15.64 2.65 -12.19
N TYR A 126 -15.35 2.75 -10.89
CA TYR A 126 -14.44 1.83 -10.21
C TYR A 126 -15.23 0.83 -9.38
N ARG A 127 -14.83 -0.44 -9.45
CA ARG A 127 -15.41 -1.56 -8.70
C ARG A 127 -14.33 -2.13 -7.76
N PRO A 128 -14.33 -1.70 -6.48
CA PRO A 128 -13.37 -2.18 -5.50
C PRO A 128 -13.71 -3.58 -4.99
N THR A 129 -12.77 -4.22 -4.30
CA THR A 129 -13.06 -5.40 -3.47
C THR A 129 -13.95 -5.02 -2.29
N HIS A 130 -13.67 -3.86 -1.67
CA HIS A 130 -14.36 -3.39 -0.47
C HIS A 130 -15.10 -2.07 -0.70
N GLY A 131 -16.35 -2.03 -0.22
CA GLY A 131 -17.22 -0.87 -0.32
C GLY A 131 -18.04 -0.81 -1.62
N PRO A 132 -18.84 0.26 -1.80
CA PRO A 132 -19.65 0.45 -2.99
C PRO A 132 -18.81 0.79 -4.23
N ALA A 133 -19.42 0.66 -5.41
CA ALA A 133 -18.85 1.17 -6.65
C ALA A 133 -18.69 2.71 -6.58
N ILE A 134 -17.61 3.21 -7.17
CA ILE A 134 -17.31 4.64 -7.26
C ILE A 134 -17.63 5.09 -8.69
N THR A 135 -18.71 5.86 -8.85
CA THR A 135 -19.19 6.31 -10.19
C THR A 135 -18.69 7.70 -10.60
N ASP A 136 -17.88 8.33 -9.75
CA ASP A 136 -17.19 9.59 -10.04
C ASP A 136 -15.74 9.47 -9.51
N PRO A 137 -14.86 8.73 -10.22
CA PRO A 137 -13.59 8.29 -9.68
C PRO A 137 -12.58 9.44 -9.51
N ILE A 138 -12.59 10.44 -10.39
CA ILE A 138 -11.55 11.49 -10.40
C ILE A 138 -11.53 12.31 -9.10
N PRO A 139 -12.65 12.87 -8.61
CA PRO A 139 -12.65 13.57 -7.32
C PRO A 139 -12.30 12.64 -6.15
N TYR A 140 -12.74 11.38 -6.21
CA TYR A 140 -12.48 10.40 -5.16
C TYR A 140 -10.98 10.07 -5.05
N VAL A 141 -10.34 9.72 -6.16
CA VAL A 141 -8.89 9.45 -6.23
C VAL A 141 -8.08 10.67 -5.82
N THR A 142 -8.48 11.87 -6.28
CA THR A 142 -7.83 13.13 -5.89
C THR A 142 -7.84 13.30 -4.37
N ALA A 143 -8.99 13.07 -3.71
CA ALA A 143 -9.10 13.15 -2.26
C ALA A 143 -8.21 12.12 -1.53
N LEU A 144 -8.04 10.91 -2.09
CA LEU A 144 -7.12 9.91 -1.54
C LEU A 144 -5.65 10.39 -1.61
N ILE A 145 -5.24 10.93 -2.75
CA ILE A 145 -3.89 11.51 -2.94
C ILE A 145 -3.66 12.64 -1.94
N GLU A 146 -4.60 13.58 -1.84
CA GLU A 146 -4.51 14.71 -0.92
C GLU A 146 -4.40 14.28 0.54
N HIS A 147 -5.21 13.29 0.95
CA HIS A 147 -5.17 12.74 2.29
C HIS A 147 -3.79 12.14 2.63
N ARG A 148 -3.19 11.38 1.70
CA ARG A 148 -1.85 10.81 1.88
C ARG A 148 -0.78 11.89 1.94
N ARG A 149 -0.80 12.85 1.02
CA ARG A 149 0.17 13.97 1.02
C ARG A 149 0.03 14.85 2.26
N MET A 150 -1.19 15.01 2.79
CA MET A 150 -1.42 15.72 4.05
C MET A 150 -0.76 14.99 5.22
N ARG A 151 -0.97 13.67 5.33
CA ARG A 151 -0.35 12.86 6.39
C ARG A 151 1.19 12.92 6.30
N GLU A 152 1.74 12.86 5.10
CA GLU A 152 3.18 12.98 4.89
C GLU A 152 3.72 14.33 5.41
N ARG A 153 3.06 15.45 5.07
CA ARG A 153 3.44 16.78 5.59
C ARG A 153 3.45 16.81 7.11
N GLN A 154 2.41 16.28 7.75
CA GLN A 154 2.34 16.22 9.21
C GLN A 154 3.50 15.42 9.82
N ILE A 155 3.91 14.32 9.19
CA ILE A 155 5.05 13.51 9.64
C ILE A 155 6.35 14.29 9.47
N VAL A 156 6.58 14.90 8.31
CA VAL A 156 7.77 15.74 8.05
C VAL A 156 7.85 16.89 9.05
N ASP A 157 6.74 17.60 9.28
CA ASP A 157 6.66 18.71 10.24
C ASP A 157 6.98 18.24 11.66
N SER A 158 6.55 17.03 12.03
CA SER A 158 6.87 16.47 13.36
C SER A 158 8.38 16.26 13.57
N LEU A 159 9.14 16.04 12.50
CA LEU A 159 10.60 15.83 12.55
C LEU A 159 11.41 17.13 12.51
N ALA A 160 10.76 18.30 12.36
CA ALA A 160 11.44 19.58 12.19
C ALA A 160 12.33 19.98 13.39
N ASP A 161 11.94 19.59 14.59
CA ASP A 161 12.65 19.93 15.84
C ASP A 161 13.69 18.89 16.27
N GLY A 162 13.92 17.86 15.45
CA GLY A 162 14.92 16.82 15.69
C GLY A 162 14.38 15.39 15.56
N PRO A 163 15.25 14.39 15.84
CA PRO A 163 14.89 13.00 15.66
C PRO A 163 13.73 12.55 16.56
N ARG A 164 12.85 11.69 16.05
CA ARG A 164 11.73 11.11 16.81
C ARG A 164 11.46 9.65 16.45
N ALA A 165 11.09 8.87 17.45
CA ALA A 165 10.53 7.53 17.28
C ALA A 165 9.09 7.58 16.73
N ILE A 166 8.69 6.50 16.05
CA ILE A 166 7.34 6.34 15.47
C ILE A 166 6.25 6.52 16.52
N THR A 167 6.44 5.97 17.73
CA THR A 167 5.48 6.10 18.84
C THR A 167 5.23 7.56 19.21
N SER A 168 6.28 8.39 19.31
CA SER A 168 6.17 9.82 19.60
C SER A 168 5.48 10.60 18.48
N ILE A 169 5.71 10.22 17.22
CA ILE A 169 4.99 10.80 16.08
C ILE A 169 3.50 10.43 16.15
N VAL A 170 3.17 9.18 16.49
CA VAL A 170 1.78 8.73 16.65
C VAL A 170 1.08 9.48 17.78
N GLU A 171 1.71 9.59 18.94
CA GLU A 171 1.18 10.32 20.09
C GLU A 171 0.88 11.79 19.76
N GLY A 172 1.71 12.43 18.93
CA GLY A 172 1.51 13.81 18.49
C GLY A 172 0.45 13.99 17.39
N LEU A 173 0.33 13.05 16.46
CA LEU A 173 -0.53 13.18 15.27
C LEU A 173 -1.91 12.50 15.41
N TYR A 174 -2.08 11.60 16.38
CA TYR A 174 -3.28 10.79 16.57
C TYR A 174 -3.85 10.95 18.00
N VAL A 175 -3.75 12.16 18.56
CA VAL A 175 -4.16 12.50 19.94
C VAL A 175 -5.60 12.08 20.26
N ASP A 176 -6.53 12.27 19.31
CA ASP A 176 -7.96 12.01 19.51
C ASP A 176 -8.42 10.62 19.03
N ILE A 177 -7.47 9.74 18.71
CA ILE A 177 -7.76 8.39 18.21
C ILE A 177 -7.68 7.39 19.36
N ASP A 178 -8.63 6.45 19.40
CA ASP A 178 -8.66 5.35 20.38
C ASP A 178 -7.27 4.67 20.45
N PRO A 179 -6.66 4.53 21.64
CA PRO A 179 -5.36 3.87 21.81
C PRO A 179 -5.24 2.50 21.14
N LYS A 180 -6.36 1.77 20.98
CA LYS A 180 -6.39 0.50 20.25
C LYS A 180 -5.97 0.62 18.78
N LEU A 181 -6.13 1.79 18.18
CA LEU A 181 -5.78 2.07 16.78
C LEU A 181 -4.36 2.63 16.63
N HIS A 182 -3.63 2.87 17.73
CA HIS A 182 -2.27 3.42 17.67
C HIS A 182 -1.28 2.50 16.95
N LYS A 183 -1.46 1.17 17.03
CA LYS A 183 -0.66 0.20 16.27
C LYS A 183 -0.82 0.40 14.75
N ALA A 184 -2.06 0.51 14.28
CA ALA A 184 -2.36 0.77 12.87
C ALA A 184 -1.87 2.16 12.42
N ALA A 185 -2.01 3.17 13.29
CA ALA A 185 -1.45 4.50 13.05
C ALA A 185 0.08 4.46 12.90
N GLY A 186 0.78 3.71 13.77
CA GLY A 186 2.23 3.49 13.67
C GLY A 186 2.62 2.82 12.36
N ALA A 187 1.87 1.81 11.92
CA ALA A 187 2.11 1.14 10.64
C ALA A 187 2.00 2.12 9.46
N SER A 188 1.00 3.01 9.50
CA SER A 188 0.86 4.07 8.51
C SER A 188 2.03 5.06 8.56
N VAL A 189 2.45 5.50 9.75
CA VAL A 189 3.61 6.42 9.90
C VAL A 189 4.88 5.78 9.37
N TYR A 190 5.11 4.50 9.67
CA TYR A 190 6.27 3.76 9.18
C TYR A 190 6.31 3.66 7.65
N ALA A 191 5.17 3.35 7.01
CA ALA A 191 5.08 3.31 5.55
C ALA A 191 5.45 4.67 4.92
N HIS A 192 5.02 5.78 5.52
CA HIS A 192 5.44 7.12 5.10
C HIS A 192 6.94 7.36 5.29
N LEU A 193 7.51 7.00 6.44
CA LEU A 193 8.93 7.19 6.73
C LEU A 193 9.82 6.38 5.78
N LEU A 194 9.45 5.14 5.47
CA LEU A 194 10.14 4.32 4.47
C LEU A 194 10.08 4.95 3.08
N ALA A 195 8.91 5.41 2.64
CA ALA A 195 8.74 6.07 1.35
C ALA A 195 9.56 7.37 1.25
N LEU A 196 9.59 8.17 2.32
CA LEU A 196 10.42 9.36 2.45
C LEU A 196 11.92 9.03 2.46
N SER A 197 12.32 7.92 3.08
CA SER A 197 13.72 7.48 3.13
C SER A 197 14.20 7.00 1.77
N ARG A 198 13.37 6.23 1.06
CA ARG A 198 13.61 5.82 -0.33
C ARG A 198 13.77 7.01 -1.29
N SER A 199 13.12 8.14 -0.99
CA SER A 199 13.28 9.40 -1.73
C SER A 199 14.35 10.34 -1.16
N GLY A 200 15.11 9.91 -0.15
CA GLY A 200 16.24 10.66 0.42
C GLY A 200 15.84 11.88 1.26
N ARG A 201 14.61 11.91 1.79
CA ARG A 201 14.07 13.03 2.58
C ARG A 201 14.15 12.83 4.09
N VAL A 202 14.23 11.58 4.54
CA VAL A 202 14.39 11.22 5.96
C VAL A 202 15.38 10.06 6.08
N GLU A 203 15.94 9.90 7.27
CA GLU A 203 16.90 8.85 7.60
C GLU A 203 16.50 8.15 8.89
N SER A 204 16.63 6.82 8.91
CA SER A 204 16.55 6.02 10.14
C SER A 204 17.88 6.10 10.87
N LEU A 205 17.84 6.28 12.20
CA LEU A 205 19.01 6.26 13.08
C LEU A 205 19.23 4.90 13.75
N ALA A 206 18.66 3.82 13.20
CA ALA A 206 18.87 2.46 13.69
C ALA A 206 20.37 2.13 13.80
N ALA A 207 20.78 1.55 14.93
CA ALA A 207 22.16 1.15 15.17
C ALA A 207 22.32 -0.38 15.14
N GLY A 208 23.31 -0.87 14.39
CA GLY A 208 23.60 -2.31 14.29
C GLY A 208 22.44 -3.08 13.67
N ASP A 209 21.93 -4.10 14.38
CA ASP A 209 20.83 -4.96 13.93
C ASP A 209 19.44 -4.46 14.39
N GLU A 210 19.35 -3.22 14.90
CA GLU A 210 18.09 -2.63 15.34
C GLU A 210 17.08 -2.48 14.18
N SER A 211 15.80 -2.59 14.51
CA SER A 211 14.73 -2.37 13.54
C SER A 211 14.45 -0.90 13.34
N ASP A 212 14.35 -0.48 12.07
CA ASP A 212 13.88 0.86 11.67
C ASP A 212 12.53 1.23 12.30
N TRP A 213 11.70 0.24 12.60
CA TRP A 213 10.45 0.43 13.34
C TRP A 213 10.65 1.01 14.77
N LYS A 214 11.75 0.63 15.44
CA LYS A 214 12.08 1.05 16.80
C LYS A 214 13.04 2.24 16.85
N ALA A 215 13.62 2.60 15.70
CA ALA A 215 14.59 3.66 15.60
C ALA A 215 13.96 5.06 15.70
N ASP A 216 14.80 6.03 16.06
CA ASP A 216 14.51 7.43 15.81
C ASP A 216 14.71 7.75 14.33
N TRP A 217 13.87 8.63 13.80
CA TRP A 217 13.93 9.12 12.43
C TRP A 217 14.21 10.61 12.41
N ARG A 218 14.96 11.08 11.42
CA ARG A 218 15.25 12.51 11.22
C ARG A 218 15.07 12.93 9.77
N LEU A 219 14.94 14.23 9.52
CA LEU A 219 15.10 14.79 8.18
C LEU A 219 16.55 14.59 7.71
N ALA A 220 16.72 14.31 6.41
CA ALA A 220 18.03 14.17 5.76
C ALA A 220 18.69 15.54 5.48
#